data_AF-A0A7S6W5Y7-F1
#
_entry.id   AF-A0A7S6W5Y7-F1
#
_cell.length_a   1.000
_cell.length_b   1.000
_cell.length_c   1.000
_cell.angle_alpha   90.00
_cell.angle_beta   90.00
_cell.angle_gamma   90.00
#
_symmetry.space_group_name_H-M   'P 1'
#
loop_
_entity.id
_entity.type
_entity.pdbx_description
1 polymer ?
#
loop_
_entity_poly.entity_id
_entity_poly.type
_entity_poly.pdbx_seq_one_letter_code
_entity_poly.pdbx_strand_id
1 'polypeptide(L)'
;MLKIQCQINTAENQIIANSEYGNIHYILPFESLPQLETYDFIVWGFLPIAMRLGIPLHVEGPISIQTLHSAREVSTVWAAWLPDLYQPVMLSAASIIQTPPANQPTQNLSFFSGGIDSTYSTYKAFLENGQDSDCLTVHGMDYKFDDHEKFQALMDQTHSFRSQVFKQSRVVKTDAYALYSKYGCNPKGSHVTHIFSLFSCASIFEHYQQYRISADYRLDQQLFVHPYGSNTASNRLMKNRSGGLNHPRR
;
A
#
# COMPACT_ATOMS: atom_id res chain seq x y z
N MET A 1 4.09 17.56 -15.12
CA MET A 1 2.93 16.75 -14.66
C MET A 1 3.33 15.29 -14.81
N LEU A 2 3.18 14.50 -13.76
CA LEU A 2 3.47 13.08 -13.72
C LEU A 2 2.31 12.31 -14.37
N LYS A 3 2.50 11.82 -15.59
CA LYS A 3 1.54 10.96 -16.29
C LYS A 3 1.92 9.49 -16.10
N ILE A 4 0.96 8.66 -15.68
CA ILE A 4 1.18 7.23 -15.46
C ILE A 4 0.30 6.41 -16.40
N GLN A 5 0.91 5.45 -17.09
CA GLN A 5 0.22 4.44 -17.91
C GLN A 5 0.33 3.07 -17.25
N CYS A 6 -0.74 2.28 -17.33
CA CYS A 6 -0.78 0.91 -16.83
C CYS A 6 -0.56 -0.08 -17.98
N GLN A 7 0.37 -1.00 -17.81
CA GLN A 7 0.55 -2.16 -18.69
C GLN A 7 0.35 -3.42 -17.87
N ILE A 8 -0.50 -4.33 -18.35
CA ILE A 8 -0.84 -5.56 -17.65
C ILE A 8 -0.33 -6.74 -18.49
N ASN A 9 0.57 -7.53 -17.92
CA ASN A 9 1.05 -8.78 -18.48
C ASN A 9 0.49 -9.95 -17.67
N THR A 10 -0.61 -10.54 -18.14
CA THR A 10 -1.27 -11.66 -17.48
C THR A 10 -0.45 -12.96 -17.55
N ALA A 11 0.42 -13.12 -18.55
CA ALA A 11 1.27 -14.31 -18.67
C ALA A 11 2.37 -14.35 -17.59
N GLU A 12 2.85 -13.18 -17.16
CA GLU A 12 3.89 -13.04 -16.14
C GLU A 12 3.34 -12.64 -14.77
N ASN A 13 2.00 -12.61 -14.62
CA ASN A 13 1.32 -12.09 -13.44
C ASN A 13 1.88 -10.74 -12.97
N GLN A 14 2.12 -9.84 -13.93
CA GLN A 14 2.82 -8.58 -13.70
C GLN A 14 1.99 -7.39 -14.17
N ILE A 15 2.02 -6.32 -13.37
CA ILE A 15 1.53 -5.00 -13.73
C ILE A 15 2.71 -4.03 -13.71
N ILE A 16 2.81 -3.20 -14.73
CA ILE A 16 3.83 -2.15 -14.84
C ILE A 16 3.12 -0.80 -14.92
N ALA A 17 3.32 0.03 -13.90
CA ALA A 17 2.89 1.42 -13.90
C ALA A 17 4.05 2.30 -14.37
N ASN A 18 3.95 2.80 -15.60
CA ASN A 18 5.03 3.46 -16.34
C ASN A 18 4.89 4.97 -16.30
N SER A 19 6.01 5.68 -16.13
CA SER A 19 6.06 7.15 -16.20
C SER A 19 7.42 7.66 -16.72
N GLU A 20 7.49 8.94 -17.09
CA GLU A 20 8.76 9.59 -17.45
C GLU A 20 9.78 9.65 -16.28
N TYR A 21 9.32 9.43 -15.04
CA TYR A 21 10.17 9.40 -13.84
C TYR A 21 10.65 7.97 -13.49
N GLY A 22 10.14 6.96 -14.19
CA GLY A 22 10.44 5.56 -13.95
C GLY A 22 9.17 4.74 -13.72
N ASN A 23 9.39 3.45 -13.50
CA ASN A 23 8.33 2.46 -13.45
C ASN A 23 8.20 1.90 -12.03
N ILE A 24 6.99 1.46 -11.69
CA ILE A 24 6.75 0.59 -10.54
C ILE A 24 6.15 -0.71 -11.07
N HIS A 25 6.80 -1.82 -10.72
CA HIS A 25 6.35 -3.17 -11.04
C HIS A 25 5.57 -3.74 -9.86
N TYR A 26 4.52 -4.51 -10.16
CA TYR A 26 3.76 -5.31 -9.21
C TYR A 26 3.65 -6.71 -9.78
N ILE A 27 4.33 -7.67 -9.14
CA ILE A 27 4.38 -9.06 -9.59
C ILE A 27 3.69 -9.91 -8.53
N LEU A 28 2.76 -10.76 -8.95
CA LEU A 28 2.05 -11.71 -8.08
C LEU A 28 2.67 -13.11 -8.31
N PRO A 29 3.71 -13.51 -7.55
CA PRO A 29 4.50 -14.71 -7.85
C PRO A 29 3.75 -16.02 -7.63
N PHE A 30 2.67 -16.01 -6.83
CA PHE A 30 1.97 -17.22 -6.38
C PHE A 30 0.49 -17.27 -6.78
N GLU A 31 -0.01 -16.24 -7.46
CA GLU A 31 -1.41 -16.14 -7.84
C GLU A 31 -1.58 -15.36 -9.14
N SER A 32 -2.67 -15.62 -9.86
CA SER A 32 -3.02 -14.87 -11.06
C SER A 32 -3.41 -13.44 -10.72
N LEU A 33 -3.16 -12.50 -11.64
CA LEU A 33 -3.63 -11.13 -11.46
C LEU A 33 -5.16 -11.08 -11.23
N PRO A 34 -5.64 -10.34 -10.22
CA PRO A 34 -7.06 -10.12 -10.07
C PRO A 34 -7.59 -9.27 -11.22
N GLN A 35 -8.90 -9.36 -11.46
CA GLN A 35 -9.57 -8.41 -12.35
C GLN A 35 -9.55 -7.03 -11.70
N LEU A 36 -9.04 -6.03 -12.43
CA LEU A 36 -8.95 -4.66 -11.96
C LEU A 36 -10.09 -3.84 -12.57
N GLU A 37 -10.94 -3.26 -11.73
CA GLU A 37 -11.93 -2.26 -12.19
C GLU A 37 -11.36 -0.84 -12.11
N THR A 38 -10.36 -0.61 -11.25
CA THR A 38 -9.66 0.65 -11.07
C THR A 38 -8.15 0.49 -10.97
N TYR A 39 -7.42 1.58 -11.21
CA TYR A 39 -5.98 1.68 -11.05
C TYR A 39 -5.60 2.49 -9.81
N ASP A 40 -6.43 2.40 -8.76
CA ASP A 40 -6.24 3.13 -7.51
C ASP A 40 -4.86 2.89 -6.89
N PHE A 41 -4.31 1.67 -7.04
CA PHE A 41 -2.96 1.32 -6.61
C PHE A 41 -1.88 2.22 -7.22
N ILE A 42 -2.05 2.69 -8.46
CA ILE A 42 -1.09 3.58 -9.14
C ILE A 42 -1.00 4.92 -8.43
N VAL A 43 -2.15 5.47 -8.02
CA VAL A 43 -2.20 6.75 -7.29
C VAL A 43 -1.38 6.63 -6.02
N TRP A 44 -1.63 5.61 -5.21
CA TRP A 44 -0.90 5.39 -3.96
C TRP A 44 0.58 5.11 -4.17
N GLY A 45 0.93 4.38 -5.24
CA GLY A 45 2.31 4.09 -5.61
C GLY A 45 3.10 5.33 -6.00
N PHE A 46 2.51 6.25 -6.76
CA PHE A 46 3.22 7.43 -7.29
C PHE A 46 3.01 8.71 -6.48
N LEU A 47 2.09 8.73 -5.50
CA LEU A 47 1.80 9.91 -4.69
C LEU A 47 3.05 10.47 -3.97
N PRO A 48 3.94 9.66 -3.35
CA PRO A 48 5.16 10.19 -2.74
C PRO A 48 6.08 10.93 -3.72
N ILE A 49 6.15 10.47 -4.96
CA ILE A 49 6.99 11.08 -6.01
C ILE A 49 6.37 12.41 -6.45
N ALA A 50 5.06 12.44 -6.68
CA ALA A 50 4.34 13.66 -7.03
C ALA A 50 4.44 14.72 -5.93
N MET A 51 4.27 14.33 -4.66
CA MET A 51 4.42 15.23 -3.51
C MET A 51 5.85 15.76 -3.39
N ARG A 52 6.86 14.88 -3.58
CA ARG A 52 8.27 15.24 -3.48
C ARG A 52 8.68 16.25 -4.55
N LEU A 53 8.16 16.09 -5.76
CA LEU A 53 8.47 16.96 -6.90
C LEU A 53 7.54 18.18 -7.00
N GLY A 54 6.45 18.21 -6.24
CA GLY A 54 5.43 19.27 -6.30
C GLY A 54 4.75 19.36 -7.67
N ILE A 55 4.52 18.22 -8.32
CA ILE A 55 3.91 18.17 -9.65
C ILE A 55 2.54 17.48 -9.63
N PRO A 56 1.61 17.85 -10.53
CA PRO A 56 0.32 17.15 -10.65
C PRO A 56 0.52 15.67 -11.04
N LEU A 57 -0.36 14.80 -10.55
CA LEU A 57 -0.41 13.37 -10.88
C LEU A 57 -1.63 13.07 -11.75
N HIS A 58 -1.40 12.43 -12.90
CA HIS A 58 -2.42 12.03 -13.84
C HIS A 58 -2.29 10.54 -14.17
N VAL A 59 -3.38 9.77 -14.02
CA VAL A 59 -3.41 8.35 -14.39
C VAL A 59 -4.20 8.15 -15.68
N GLU A 60 -3.58 7.54 -16.68
CA GLU A 60 -4.18 7.15 -17.96
C GLU A 60 -4.98 5.84 -17.77
N GLY A 61 -6.04 5.90 -16.95
CA GLY A 61 -6.90 4.77 -16.65
C GLY A 61 -8.02 5.12 -15.65
N PRO A 62 -8.88 4.16 -15.31
CA PRO A 62 -9.99 4.36 -14.38
C PRO A 62 -9.48 4.52 -12.94
N ILE A 63 -9.84 5.60 -12.27
CA ILE A 63 -9.57 5.84 -10.84
C ILE A 63 -10.89 6.07 -10.12
N SER A 64 -11.03 5.57 -8.90
CA SER A 64 -12.22 5.85 -8.11
C SER A 64 -12.24 7.29 -7.59
N ILE A 65 -13.44 7.86 -7.51
CA ILE A 65 -13.63 9.18 -6.90
C ILE A 65 -13.15 9.18 -5.43
N GLN A 66 -13.30 8.05 -4.74
CA GLN A 66 -12.84 7.86 -3.36
C GLN A 66 -11.33 8.01 -3.25
N THR A 67 -10.55 7.32 -4.10
CA THR A 67 -9.09 7.46 -4.14
C THR A 67 -8.66 8.89 -4.44
N LEU A 68 -9.32 9.54 -5.40
CA LEU A 68 -8.98 10.92 -5.78
C LEU A 68 -9.17 11.90 -4.61
N HIS A 69 -10.26 11.79 -3.86
CA HIS A 69 -10.48 12.61 -2.66
C HIS A 69 -9.49 12.27 -1.54
N SER A 70 -9.35 10.98 -1.22
CA SER A 70 -8.48 10.48 -0.17
C SER A 70 -7.02 10.85 -0.40
N ALA A 71 -6.50 10.65 -1.62
CA ALA A 71 -5.12 10.97 -1.96
C ALA A 71 -4.84 12.48 -1.91
N ARG A 72 -5.79 13.33 -2.30
CA ARG A 72 -5.67 14.80 -2.15
C ARG A 72 -5.54 15.17 -0.68
N GLU A 73 -6.42 14.65 0.17
CA GLU A 73 -6.39 14.93 1.61
C GLU A 73 -5.08 14.46 2.26
N VAL A 74 -4.66 13.23 1.97
CA VAL A 74 -3.38 12.68 2.41
C VAL A 74 -2.22 13.57 1.94
N SER A 75 -2.23 14.04 0.70
CA SER A 75 -1.16 14.91 0.18
C SER A 75 -1.05 16.24 0.93
N THR A 76 -2.19 16.84 1.29
CA THR A 76 -2.24 18.07 2.07
C THR A 76 -1.70 17.87 3.49
N VAL A 77 -2.09 16.76 4.14
CA VAL A 77 -1.60 16.42 5.49
C VAL A 77 -0.08 16.23 5.49
N TRP A 78 0.46 15.45 4.57
CA TRP A 78 1.89 15.19 4.49
C TRP A 78 2.70 16.43 4.10
N ALA A 79 2.18 17.29 3.23
CA ALA A 79 2.80 18.58 2.93
C ALA A 79 2.79 19.53 4.14
N ALA A 80 1.77 19.49 4.99
CA ALA A 80 1.75 20.28 6.22
C ALA A 80 2.73 19.75 7.27
N TRP A 81 2.95 18.44 7.35
CA TRP A 81 3.86 17.83 8.31
C TRP A 81 5.33 17.90 7.90
N LEU A 82 5.62 17.81 6.61
CA LEU A 82 6.97 17.86 6.05
C LEU A 82 7.05 18.90 4.91
N PRO A 83 6.84 20.19 5.21
CA PRO A 83 6.72 21.24 4.19
C PRO A 83 7.99 21.44 3.34
N ASP A 84 9.17 21.13 3.91
CA ASP A 84 10.44 21.20 3.20
C ASP A 84 10.66 20.00 2.25
N LEU A 85 9.87 18.93 2.40
CA LEU A 85 10.00 17.70 1.62
C LEU A 85 8.86 17.52 0.62
N TYR A 86 7.63 17.84 1.01
CA TYR A 86 6.41 17.52 0.29
C TYR A 86 5.56 18.75 0.01
N GLN A 87 4.86 18.69 -1.13
CA GLN A 87 3.91 19.70 -1.58
C GLN A 87 2.55 19.05 -1.85
N PRO A 88 1.42 19.78 -1.70
CA PRO A 88 0.11 19.27 -2.08
C PRO A 88 0.06 18.92 -3.57
N VAL A 89 -0.66 17.85 -3.92
CA VAL A 89 -0.70 17.34 -5.30
C VAL A 89 -2.08 17.53 -5.90
N MET A 90 -2.12 18.06 -7.13
CA MET A 90 -3.33 18.00 -7.95
C MET A 90 -3.44 16.63 -8.62
N LEU A 91 -4.52 15.91 -8.34
CA LEU A 91 -4.79 14.58 -8.92
C LEU A 91 -5.86 14.63 -10.01
N SER A 92 -5.66 13.89 -11.09
CA SER A 92 -6.61 13.69 -12.18
C SER A 92 -6.45 12.30 -12.81
N ALA A 93 -7.44 11.87 -13.60
CA ALA A 93 -7.42 10.59 -14.30
C ALA A 93 -8.16 10.70 -15.63
N ALA A 94 -7.86 9.80 -16.57
CA ALA A 94 -8.56 9.72 -17.86
C ALA A 94 -10.04 9.32 -17.69
N SER A 95 -10.35 8.51 -16.68
CA SER A 95 -11.73 8.14 -16.32
C SER A 95 -11.88 8.12 -14.80
N ILE A 96 -13.00 8.64 -14.31
CA ILE A 96 -13.32 8.66 -12.88
C ILE A 96 -14.54 7.78 -12.63
N ILE A 97 -14.35 6.70 -11.87
CA ILE A 97 -15.42 5.81 -11.45
C ILE A 97 -16.09 6.39 -10.20
N GLN A 98 -17.34 6.84 -10.35
CA GLN A 98 -18.10 7.41 -9.24
C GLN A 98 -18.85 6.36 -8.41
N THR A 99 -19.16 5.22 -9.02
CA THR A 99 -19.96 4.18 -8.36
C THR A 99 -19.09 3.34 -7.43
N PRO A 100 -19.56 3.08 -6.20
CA PRO A 100 -18.94 2.08 -5.35
C PRO A 100 -19.03 0.68 -5.99
N PRO A 101 -18.27 -0.31 -5.52
CA PRO A 101 -18.43 -1.69 -5.94
C PRO A 101 -19.89 -2.15 -5.77
N ALA A 102 -20.40 -2.93 -6.73
CA ALA A 102 -21.78 -3.40 -6.72
C ALA A 102 -22.12 -4.20 -5.45
N ASN A 103 -21.15 -4.97 -4.94
CA ASN A 103 -21.21 -5.64 -3.66
C ASN A 103 -20.11 -5.08 -2.77
N GLN A 104 -20.46 -4.60 -1.58
CA GLN A 104 -19.45 -4.19 -0.62
C GLN A 104 -18.69 -5.43 -0.14
N PRO A 105 -17.35 -5.46 -0.29
CA PRO A 105 -16.59 -6.54 0.28
C PRO A 105 -16.73 -6.54 1.81
N THR A 106 -16.60 -7.72 2.40
CA THR A 106 -16.60 -7.92 3.86
C THR A 106 -15.29 -8.53 4.35
N GLN A 107 -14.38 -8.81 3.43
CA GLN A 107 -13.11 -9.46 3.71
C GLN A 107 -12.08 -8.43 4.18
N ASN A 108 -11.16 -8.92 5.01
CA ASN A 108 -10.03 -8.16 5.53
C ASN A 108 -8.73 -8.69 4.94
N LEU A 109 -7.79 -7.77 4.67
CA LEU A 109 -6.43 -8.10 4.28
C LEU A 109 -5.47 -7.48 5.28
N SER A 110 -4.60 -8.28 5.90
CA SER A 110 -3.65 -7.82 6.89
C SER A 110 -2.23 -7.86 6.35
N PHE A 111 -1.50 -6.75 6.50
CA PHE A 111 -0.08 -6.74 6.18
C PHE A 111 0.70 -7.57 7.20
N PHE A 112 1.50 -8.51 6.71
CA PHE A 112 2.26 -9.40 7.56
C PHE A 112 3.62 -9.73 6.97
N SER A 113 4.68 -9.43 7.73
CA SER A 113 6.08 -9.71 7.39
C SER A 113 6.79 -10.54 8.45
N GLY A 114 6.08 -11.07 9.46
CA GLY A 114 6.66 -11.89 10.53
C GLY A 114 7.29 -11.10 11.68
N GLY A 115 7.25 -9.77 11.66
CA GLY A 115 7.70 -8.93 12.77
C GLY A 115 6.83 -9.10 14.02
N ILE A 116 7.41 -8.86 15.20
CA ILE A 116 6.77 -9.08 16.51
C ILE A 116 5.41 -8.37 16.61
N ASP A 117 5.35 -7.10 16.22
CA ASP A 117 4.11 -6.32 16.29
C ASP A 117 3.03 -6.86 15.35
N SER A 118 3.43 -7.31 14.16
CA SER A 118 2.51 -7.92 13.20
C SER A 118 2.01 -9.29 13.68
N THR A 119 2.89 -10.11 14.23
CA THR A 119 2.56 -11.42 14.81
C THR A 119 1.59 -11.25 15.98
N TYR A 120 1.89 -10.35 16.93
CA TYR A 120 1.03 -10.11 18.08
C TYR A 120 -0.35 -9.59 17.67
N SER A 121 -0.40 -8.53 16.85
CA SER A 121 -1.67 -7.89 16.47
C SER A 121 -2.57 -8.84 15.70
N THR A 122 -2.02 -9.60 14.76
CA THR A 122 -2.79 -10.57 13.99
C THR A 122 -3.20 -11.76 14.86
N TYR A 123 -2.31 -12.31 15.69
CA TYR A 123 -2.67 -13.44 16.55
C TYR A 123 -3.78 -13.07 17.54
N LYS A 124 -3.73 -11.86 18.11
CA LYS A 124 -4.81 -11.34 18.95
C LYS A 124 -6.14 -11.29 18.18
N ALA A 125 -6.16 -10.71 16.98
CA ALA A 125 -7.35 -10.66 16.15
C ALA A 125 -7.88 -12.06 15.81
N PHE A 126 -6.98 -13.04 15.61
CA PHE A 126 -7.33 -14.43 15.38
C PHE A 126 -7.96 -15.11 16.60
N LEU A 127 -7.47 -14.85 17.81
CA LEU A 127 -8.09 -15.37 19.04
C LEU A 127 -9.51 -14.81 19.24
N GLU A 128 -9.75 -13.58 18.82
CA GLU A 128 -11.05 -12.91 18.96
C GLU A 128 -12.05 -13.31 17.87
N ASN A 129 -11.60 -13.46 16.62
CA ASN A 129 -12.47 -13.55 15.45
C ASN A 129 -12.24 -14.81 14.58
N GLY A 130 -11.28 -15.67 14.95
CA GLY A 130 -10.81 -16.77 14.11
C GLY A 130 -10.04 -16.27 12.87
N GLN A 131 -10.02 -17.07 11.81
CA GLN A 131 -9.42 -16.66 10.54
C GLN A 131 -10.32 -15.63 9.85
N ASP A 132 -10.28 -14.36 10.25
CA ASP A 132 -11.15 -13.29 9.72
C ASP A 132 -10.50 -12.47 8.59
N SER A 133 -9.25 -12.77 8.25
CA SER A 133 -8.41 -11.99 7.34
C SER A 133 -7.55 -12.89 6.47
N ASP A 134 -7.23 -12.41 5.27
CA ASP A 134 -6.09 -12.87 4.49
C ASP A 134 -4.83 -12.13 4.91
N CYS A 135 -3.65 -12.63 4.52
CA CYS A 135 -2.40 -11.88 4.66
C CYS A 135 -1.84 -11.44 3.33
N LEU A 136 -1.22 -10.25 3.34
CA LEU A 136 -0.38 -9.75 2.28
C LEU A 136 1.04 -9.57 2.80
N THR A 137 1.98 -10.27 2.17
CA THR A 137 3.42 -10.06 2.36
C THR A 137 3.98 -9.34 1.13
N VAL A 138 4.68 -8.23 1.33
CA VAL A 138 5.26 -7.45 0.24
C VAL A 138 6.76 -7.71 0.12
N HIS A 139 7.21 -8.16 -1.05
CA HIS A 139 8.64 -8.31 -1.39
C HIS A 139 9.13 -7.04 -2.09
N GLY A 140 10.31 -6.55 -1.74
CA GLY A 140 10.89 -5.32 -2.31
C GLY A 140 10.81 -4.10 -1.40
N MET A 141 10.42 -4.31 -0.14
CA MET A 141 10.49 -3.33 0.95
C MET A 141 11.59 -3.70 1.96
N ASP A 142 11.23 -4.40 3.05
CA ASP A 142 12.17 -4.85 4.09
C ASP A 142 13.28 -5.76 3.51
N TYR A 143 12.95 -6.45 2.42
CA TYR A 143 13.86 -7.23 1.59
C TYR A 143 13.97 -6.57 0.23
N LYS A 144 15.21 -6.46 -0.28
CA LYS A 144 15.44 -5.88 -1.61
C LYS A 144 14.71 -6.69 -2.68
N PHE A 145 14.35 -6.03 -3.77
CA PHE A 145 13.65 -6.63 -4.90
C PHE A 145 14.37 -7.88 -5.43
N ASP A 146 15.71 -7.89 -5.49
CA ASP A 146 16.49 -9.02 -5.99
C ASP A 146 16.90 -10.03 -4.92
N ASP A 147 16.59 -9.78 -3.64
CA ASP A 147 16.97 -10.65 -2.52
C ASP A 147 15.95 -11.79 -2.34
N HIS A 148 15.95 -12.71 -3.31
CA HIS A 148 15.04 -13.86 -3.35
C HIS A 148 15.29 -14.85 -2.22
N GLU A 149 16.55 -15.08 -1.84
CA GLU A 149 16.91 -16.07 -0.83
C GLU A 149 16.39 -15.67 0.56
N LYS A 150 16.61 -14.42 0.98
CA LYS A 150 16.11 -13.98 2.29
C LYS A 150 14.59 -13.87 2.31
N PHE A 151 13.99 -13.47 1.20
CA PHE A 151 12.54 -13.47 1.10
C PHE A 151 11.96 -14.88 1.22
N GLN A 152 12.56 -15.87 0.54
CA GLN A 152 12.14 -17.27 0.68
C GLN A 152 12.32 -17.78 2.11
N ALA A 153 13.45 -17.46 2.76
CA ALA A 153 13.68 -17.81 4.16
C ALA A 153 12.60 -17.24 5.09
N LEU A 154 12.16 -15.98 4.88
CA LEU A 154 11.03 -15.40 5.61
C LEU A 154 9.75 -16.19 5.35
N MET A 155 9.48 -16.51 4.08
CA MET A 155 8.28 -17.25 3.70
C MET A 155 8.26 -18.62 4.39
N ASP A 156 9.39 -19.32 4.44
CA ASP A 156 9.49 -20.63 5.10
C ASP A 156 9.33 -20.50 6.62
N GLN A 157 10.04 -19.54 7.23
CA GLN A 157 10.00 -19.28 8.67
C GLN A 157 8.59 -18.98 9.17
N THR A 158 7.82 -18.22 8.40
CA THR A 158 6.48 -17.77 8.79
C THR A 158 5.35 -18.66 8.28
N HIS A 159 5.65 -19.70 7.50
CA HIS A 159 4.68 -20.57 6.86
C HIS A 159 3.66 -21.15 7.85
N SER A 160 4.13 -21.76 8.94
CA SER A 160 3.25 -22.40 9.94
C SER A 160 2.31 -21.40 10.63
N PHE A 161 2.78 -20.17 10.87
CA PHE A 161 1.93 -19.15 11.48
C PHE A 161 0.86 -18.70 10.48
N ARG A 162 1.26 -18.43 9.23
CA ARG A 162 0.32 -17.92 8.23
C ARG A 162 -0.78 -18.92 7.90
N SER A 163 -0.46 -20.20 7.80
CA SER A 163 -1.43 -21.25 7.48
C SER A 163 -2.44 -21.49 8.60
N GLN A 164 -2.10 -21.17 9.85
CA GLN A 164 -3.01 -21.28 11.00
C GLN A 164 -3.88 -20.03 11.17
N VAL A 165 -3.30 -18.85 10.95
CA VAL A 165 -3.90 -17.57 11.37
C VAL A 165 -4.72 -16.90 10.26
N PHE A 166 -4.35 -17.08 8.99
CA PHE A 166 -5.02 -16.44 7.86
C PHE A 166 -5.79 -17.45 6.99
N LYS A 167 -6.83 -16.99 6.28
CA LYS A 167 -7.52 -17.85 5.32
C LYS A 167 -6.68 -18.08 4.06
N GLN A 168 -6.05 -17.02 3.54
CA GLN A 168 -5.16 -17.07 2.39
C GLN A 168 -3.89 -16.25 2.63
N SER A 169 -2.81 -16.66 1.97
CA SER A 169 -1.53 -15.94 1.96
C SER A 169 -1.22 -15.44 0.57
N ARG A 170 -1.14 -14.12 0.44
CA ARG A 170 -0.89 -13.39 -0.79
C ARG A 170 0.47 -12.74 -0.75
N VAL A 171 1.09 -12.62 -1.92
CA VAL A 171 2.39 -11.95 -2.08
C VAL A 171 2.35 -11.01 -3.26
N VAL A 172 2.89 -9.81 -3.05
CA VAL A 172 3.17 -8.86 -4.13
C VAL A 172 4.64 -8.48 -4.04
N LYS A 173 5.35 -8.66 -5.16
CA LYS A 173 6.73 -8.18 -5.33
C LYS A 173 6.72 -6.84 -6.07
N THR A 174 7.38 -5.83 -5.52
CA THR A 174 7.40 -4.47 -6.07
C THR A 174 8.74 -3.77 -5.90
N ASP A 175 9.11 -2.90 -6.83
CA ASP A 175 10.31 -2.07 -6.77
C ASP A 175 10.00 -0.59 -6.42
N ALA A 176 8.78 -0.29 -5.96
CA ALA A 176 8.35 1.05 -5.59
C ALA A 176 9.35 1.77 -4.67
N TYR A 177 9.92 1.06 -3.69
CA TYR A 177 10.86 1.63 -2.73
C TYR A 177 12.20 2.05 -3.34
N ALA A 178 12.65 1.35 -4.38
CA ALA A 178 13.83 1.72 -5.15
C ALA A 178 13.59 3.04 -5.90
N LEU A 179 12.39 3.20 -6.48
CA LEU A 179 11.98 4.44 -7.14
C LEU A 179 11.87 5.61 -6.14
N TYR A 180 11.31 5.37 -4.94
CA TYR A 180 11.25 6.40 -3.89
C TYR A 180 12.63 6.86 -3.44
N SER A 181 13.58 5.92 -3.36
CA SER A 181 14.97 6.21 -3.01
C SER A 181 15.65 7.08 -4.06
N LYS A 182 15.41 6.81 -5.36
CA LYS A 182 15.92 7.64 -6.49
C LYS A 182 15.50 9.10 -6.37
N TYR A 183 14.28 9.38 -5.91
CA TYR A 183 13.74 10.74 -5.78
C TYR A 183 13.92 11.36 -4.38
N GLY A 184 14.50 10.61 -3.44
CA GLY A 184 14.68 11.07 -2.06
C GLY A 184 13.35 11.40 -1.38
N CYS A 185 12.33 10.55 -1.58
CA CYS A 185 11.00 10.75 -0.98
C CYS A 185 10.99 10.54 0.54
N ASN A 186 12.01 9.91 1.12
CA ASN A 186 12.11 9.73 2.57
C ASN A 186 12.93 10.85 3.22
N PRO A 187 12.51 11.40 4.37
CA PRO A 187 13.35 12.27 5.18
C PRO A 187 14.56 11.50 5.73
N LYS A 188 15.64 12.21 6.07
CA LYS A 188 16.86 11.58 6.60
C LYS A 188 16.54 10.82 7.89
N GLY A 189 16.91 9.54 7.96
CA GLY A 189 16.75 8.70 9.16
C GLY A 189 15.33 8.21 9.43
N SER A 190 14.38 8.38 8.50
CA SER A 190 13.03 7.85 8.62
C SER A 190 12.54 7.29 7.28
N HIS A 191 11.55 6.41 7.32
CA HIS A 191 11.06 5.64 6.19
C HIS A 191 9.56 5.88 5.95
N VAL A 192 9.13 7.13 5.80
CA VAL A 192 7.70 7.47 5.75
C VAL A 192 6.94 6.88 4.55
N THR A 193 7.65 6.56 3.46
CA THR A 193 7.03 6.10 2.20
C THR A 193 6.57 4.63 2.20
N HIS A 194 6.95 3.84 3.22
CA HIS A 194 6.61 2.42 3.27
C HIS A 194 5.09 2.19 3.23
N ILE A 195 4.31 3.05 3.90
CA ILE A 195 2.85 2.92 3.97
C ILE A 195 2.18 3.09 2.61
N PHE A 196 2.74 3.96 1.76
CA PHE A 196 2.24 4.19 0.40
C PHE A 196 2.51 2.97 -0.47
N SER A 197 3.69 2.35 -0.35
CA SER A 197 4.01 1.10 -1.06
C SER A 197 3.11 -0.05 -0.61
N LEU A 198 2.90 -0.21 0.70
CA LEU A 198 2.00 -1.23 1.24
C LEU A 198 0.57 -1.04 0.74
N PHE A 199 0.01 0.16 0.89
CA PHE A 199 -1.36 0.43 0.49
C PHE A 199 -1.54 0.38 -1.03
N SER A 200 -0.52 0.74 -1.79
CA SER A 200 -0.48 0.53 -3.25
C SER A 200 -0.57 -0.96 -3.59
N CYS A 201 0.30 -1.81 -3.02
CA CYS A 201 0.26 -3.26 -3.27
C CYS A 201 -1.09 -3.88 -2.86
N ALA A 202 -1.65 -3.43 -1.73
CA ALA A 202 -2.94 -3.93 -1.26
C ALA A 202 -4.12 -3.49 -2.13
N SER A 203 -4.04 -2.30 -2.72
CA SER A 203 -5.09 -1.75 -3.60
C SER A 203 -5.18 -2.46 -4.96
N ILE A 204 -4.29 -3.40 -5.26
CA ILE A 204 -4.45 -4.35 -6.37
C ILE A 204 -5.62 -5.29 -6.10
N PHE A 205 -5.89 -5.59 -4.83
CA PHE A 205 -6.95 -6.50 -4.42
C PHE A 205 -8.21 -5.72 -4.01
N GLU A 206 -9.11 -5.52 -4.98
CA GLU A 206 -10.34 -4.71 -4.84
C GLU A 206 -11.48 -5.43 -4.09
N HIS A 207 -11.29 -6.67 -3.64
CA HIS A 207 -12.30 -7.44 -2.89
C HIS A 207 -12.14 -7.36 -1.36
N TYR A 208 -11.36 -6.40 -0.87
CA TYR A 208 -11.18 -6.15 0.56
C TYR A 208 -11.78 -4.81 0.98
N GLN A 209 -12.44 -4.84 2.14
CA GLN A 209 -13.02 -3.66 2.77
C GLN A 209 -12.05 -3.00 3.74
N GLN A 210 -11.24 -3.80 4.42
CA GLN A 210 -10.27 -3.31 5.39
C GLN A 210 -8.89 -3.84 5.06
N TYR A 211 -7.95 -2.91 4.97
CA TYR A 211 -6.53 -3.18 4.89
C TYR A 211 -5.94 -2.90 6.27
N ARG A 212 -5.48 -3.93 6.97
CA ARG A 212 -5.06 -3.83 8.37
C ARG A 212 -3.55 -3.78 8.44
N ILE A 213 -3.02 -2.70 9.01
CA ILE A 213 -1.60 -2.58 9.33
C ILE A 213 -1.40 -2.54 10.84
N SER A 214 -0.49 -3.37 11.33
CA SER A 214 -0.11 -3.35 12.74
C SER A 214 0.52 -2.02 13.09
N ALA A 215 0.15 -1.45 14.23
CA ALA A 215 0.74 -0.20 14.69
C ALA A 215 2.09 -0.48 15.33
N ASP A 216 3.15 0.22 14.93
CA ASP A 216 4.45 0.15 15.60
C ASP A 216 4.44 0.93 16.93
N TYR A 217 3.70 2.05 16.94
CA TYR A 217 3.62 2.95 18.10
C TYR A 217 2.20 3.02 18.64
N ARG A 218 2.09 3.08 19.98
CA ARG A 218 0.85 3.52 20.64
C ARG A 218 0.53 4.97 20.26
N LEU A 219 -0.72 5.38 20.43
CA LEU A 219 -1.17 6.73 20.08
C LEU A 219 -0.37 7.83 20.78
N ASP A 220 -0.04 7.65 22.06
CA ASP A 220 0.82 8.57 22.83
C ASP A 220 2.23 8.66 22.22
N GLN A 221 2.82 7.54 21.84
CA GLN A 221 4.16 7.48 21.25
C GLN A 221 4.22 8.11 19.86
N GLN A 222 3.15 8.04 19.06
CA GLN A 222 3.10 8.67 17.74
C GLN A 222 3.28 10.19 17.80
N LEU A 223 2.90 10.83 18.91
CA LEU A 223 3.12 12.28 19.11
C LEU A 223 4.60 12.63 19.32
N PHE A 224 5.40 11.70 19.85
CA PHE A 224 6.83 11.92 20.11
C PHE A 224 7.74 11.57 18.92
N VAL A 225 7.34 10.62 18.07
CA VAL A 225 8.13 10.11 16.92
C VAL A 225 7.65 10.73 15.60
N HIS A 226 6.87 11.80 15.66
CA HIS A 226 6.22 12.40 14.50
C HIS A 226 7.21 13.10 13.54
N PRO A 227 7.11 12.90 12.20
CA PRO A 227 6.17 12.02 11.50
C PRO A 227 6.76 10.62 11.25
N TYR A 228 5.94 9.59 11.51
CA TYR A 228 6.22 8.19 11.14
C TYR A 228 5.30 7.73 10.01
N GLY A 229 5.77 6.85 9.13
CA GLY A 229 5.06 6.47 7.90
C GLY A 229 3.65 5.91 8.14
N SER A 230 3.52 4.95 9.05
CA SER A 230 2.23 4.37 9.43
C SER A 230 1.71 5.04 10.70
N ASN A 231 0.68 5.88 10.59
CA ASN A 231 0.15 6.63 11.73
C ASN A 231 -1.38 6.77 11.69
N THR A 232 -2.00 6.97 12.85
CA THR A 232 -3.46 7.03 12.98
C THR A 232 -4.10 8.20 12.25
N ALA A 233 -3.35 9.28 12.00
CA ALA A 233 -3.89 10.49 11.40
C ALA A 233 -4.03 10.37 9.88
N SER A 234 -3.03 9.83 9.18
CA SER A 234 -3.02 9.68 7.72
C SER A 234 -3.55 8.32 7.24
N ASN A 235 -3.32 7.23 7.97
CA ASN A 235 -3.75 5.89 7.54
C ASN A 235 -5.26 5.82 7.31
N ARG A 236 -6.06 6.38 8.23
CA ARG A 236 -7.53 6.42 8.12
C ARG A 236 -8.06 7.18 6.90
N LEU A 237 -7.24 8.03 6.31
CA LEU A 237 -7.57 8.82 5.11
C LEU A 237 -7.25 8.04 3.84
N MET A 238 -6.35 7.06 3.91
CA MET A 238 -5.98 6.20 2.78
C MET A 238 -7.12 5.22 2.49
N LYS A 239 -7.84 5.49 1.41
CA LYS A 239 -8.97 4.69 0.94
C LYS A 239 -8.85 4.48 -0.56
N ASN A 240 -9.29 3.31 -1.00
CA ASN A 240 -9.48 3.01 -2.40
C ASN A 240 -10.98 2.79 -2.68
N ARG A 241 -11.31 2.31 -3.88
CA ARG A 241 -12.70 2.05 -4.25
C ARG A 241 -13.43 1.10 -3.31
N SER A 242 -12.75 0.07 -2.81
CA SER A 242 -13.38 -1.04 -2.09
C SER A 242 -13.26 -0.92 -0.57
N GLY A 243 -12.22 -0.26 -0.09
CA GLY A 243 -11.86 -0.29 1.32
C GLY A 243 -10.90 0.80 1.77
N GLY A 244 -10.52 0.73 3.04
CA GLY A 244 -9.64 1.69 3.68
C GLY A 244 -8.57 1.05 4.55
N LEU A 245 -7.46 1.75 4.70
CA LEU A 245 -6.37 1.37 5.59
C LEU A 245 -6.72 1.70 7.05
N ASN A 246 -6.56 0.72 7.93
CA ASN A 246 -6.90 0.83 9.33
C ASN A 246 -5.84 0.15 10.20
N HIS A 247 -5.72 0.61 11.44
CA HIS A 247 -5.06 -0.17 12.48
C HIS A 247 -6.09 -1.11 13.14
N PRO A 248 -5.76 -2.39 13.38
CA PRO A 248 -6.58 -3.22 14.24
C PRO A 248 -6.68 -2.56 15.62
N ARG A 249 -7.86 -2.62 16.25
CA ARG A 249 -8.06 -2.06 17.58
C ARG A 249 -7.14 -2.82 18.55
N ARG A 250 -6.28 -2.08 19.25
CA ARG A 250 -5.45 -2.63 20.34
C ARG A 250 -6.31 -2.87 21.57
#